data_AF-A0A939AZJ6-F1
#
_entry.id   AF-A0A939AZJ6-F1
#
_cell.length_a   1.000
_cell.length_b   1.000
_cell.length_c   1.000
_cell.angle_alpha   90.00
_cell.angle_beta   90.00
_cell.angle_gamma   90.00
#
_symmetry.space_group_name_H-M   'P 1'
#
loop_
_entity.id
_entity.type
_entity.pdbx_description
1 polymer ?
#
loop_
_entity_poly.entity_id
_entity_poly.type
_entity_poly.pdbx_seq_one_letter_code
_entity_poly.pdbx_strand_id
1 'polypeptide(L)'
;MRLGRPWPLGASAGSNGVNFSVVAPEATRLELLLFSSGDAAEPWATIELDQQHRSGDHWHVELEGGGVGIGTCYGYRVFGPLHPGAHGFNPSKLLLDPCARAISGWDVYQRSRAIGAIPNTSCSLKGVVTERERFDFGAAPRPRHSWQRTVIYELHVGGFTKGEGSPVSPEHRGTLLGLIETIPYLKELGITTIELLPVMAFDPQDAPGGRHNHWGYSPVSWMAPHPDYLVGDDPLQAREQVRQLV
;
A
#
# COMPACT_ATOMS: atom_id res chain seq x y z
N MET A 1 16.16 5.81 19.59
CA MET A 1 14.73 6.17 19.53
C MET A 1 14.59 7.61 19.96
N ARG A 2 13.84 8.41 19.19
CA ARG A 2 13.49 9.80 19.48
C ARG A 2 11.98 9.93 19.38
N LEU A 3 11.41 11.01 19.94
CA LEU A 3 9.97 11.26 19.89
C LEU A 3 9.43 11.33 18.45
N GLY A 4 10.23 11.77 17.48
CA GLY A 4 9.78 11.94 16.11
C GLY A 4 8.81 13.12 15.93
N ARG A 5 8.01 13.08 14.88
CA ARG A 5 7.14 14.18 14.44
C ARG A 5 5.77 13.65 14.01
N PRO A 6 4.68 14.38 14.30
CA PRO A 6 3.32 13.98 13.91
C PRO A 6 3.08 14.04 12.41
N TRP A 7 3.96 14.69 11.63
CA TRP A 7 3.83 14.83 10.19
C TRP A 7 5.17 14.60 9.49
N PRO A 8 5.17 14.00 8.28
CA PRO A 8 4.01 13.49 7.54
C PRO A 8 3.51 12.13 8.05
N LEU A 9 2.25 11.80 7.72
CA LEU A 9 1.68 10.48 8.00
C LEU A 9 2.40 9.34 7.26
N GLY A 10 2.35 8.18 7.89
CA GLY A 10 3.04 6.95 7.50
C GLY A 10 4.52 6.94 7.88
N ALA A 11 5.24 5.92 7.42
CA ALA A 11 6.69 5.89 7.53
C ALA A 11 7.38 6.89 6.59
N SER A 12 8.41 7.58 7.10
CA SER A 12 9.22 8.55 6.36
C SER A 12 10.70 8.36 6.67
N ALA A 13 11.43 7.78 5.70
CA ALA A 13 12.88 7.67 5.78
C ALA A 13 13.53 9.05 5.61
N GLY A 14 14.38 9.42 6.58
CA GLY A 14 15.23 10.60 6.55
C GLY A 14 16.72 10.21 6.58
N SER A 15 17.60 11.19 6.71
CA SER A 15 19.06 10.94 6.70
C SER A 15 19.55 10.09 7.86
N ASN A 16 18.85 10.12 9.00
CA ASN A 16 19.34 9.53 10.26
C ASN A 16 18.47 8.36 10.76
N GLY A 17 17.32 8.12 10.13
CA GLY A 17 16.34 7.15 10.64
C GLY A 17 15.01 7.21 9.91
N VAL A 18 14.00 6.53 10.46
CA VAL A 18 12.64 6.50 9.94
C VAL A 18 11.69 7.09 10.97
N ASN A 19 10.95 8.12 10.57
CA ASN A 19 9.84 8.67 11.35
C ASN A 19 8.55 7.96 10.98
N PHE A 20 7.88 7.37 11.97
CA PHE A 20 6.57 6.76 11.84
C PHE A 20 5.52 7.70 12.43
N SER A 21 4.41 7.93 11.73
CA SER A 21 3.30 8.72 12.24
C SER A 21 1.94 8.14 11.79
N VAL A 22 1.02 7.96 12.73
CA VAL A 22 -0.32 7.41 12.48
C VAL A 22 -1.37 8.16 13.31
N VAL A 23 -2.57 8.36 12.75
CA VAL A 23 -3.70 8.97 13.44
C VAL A 23 -4.47 7.90 14.19
N ALA A 24 -4.63 8.06 15.50
CA ALA A 24 -5.44 7.19 16.35
C ALA A 24 -5.99 7.96 17.57
N PRO A 25 -7.07 8.76 17.39
CA PRO A 25 -7.58 9.69 18.41
C PRO A 25 -8.00 9.01 19.71
N GLU A 26 -8.68 7.86 19.60
CA GLU A 26 -9.23 7.13 20.74
C GLU A 26 -8.27 6.08 21.31
N ALA A 27 -7.09 5.92 20.73
CA ALA A 27 -6.11 4.97 21.25
C ALA A 27 -5.54 5.44 22.60
N THR A 28 -5.22 4.47 23.45
CA THR A 28 -4.59 4.69 24.76
C THR A 28 -3.10 4.37 24.75
N ARG A 29 -2.67 3.48 23.85
CA ARG A 29 -1.28 3.05 23.61
C ARG A 29 -1.16 2.44 22.22
N LEU A 30 0.01 2.57 21.59
CA LEU A 30 0.33 1.86 20.35
C LEU A 30 1.58 1.00 20.53
N GLU A 31 1.66 -0.07 19.75
CA GLU A 31 2.90 -0.77 19.48
C GLU A 31 3.20 -0.67 17.99
N LEU A 32 4.41 -0.25 17.64
CA LEU A 32 4.97 -0.37 16.30
C LEU A 32 5.79 -1.66 16.24
N LEU A 33 5.40 -2.57 15.35
CA LEU A 33 6.04 -3.87 15.17
C LEU A 33 6.90 -3.84 13.91
N LEU A 34 8.14 -4.29 14.01
CA LEU A 34 9.13 -4.30 12.92
C LEU A 34 9.48 -5.74 12.54
N PHE A 35 9.52 -6.02 11.24
CA PHE A 35 9.66 -7.36 10.68
C PHE A 35 10.83 -7.42 9.70
N SER A 36 11.43 -8.60 9.57
CA SER A 36 12.52 -8.86 8.62
C SER A 36 12.02 -8.97 7.18
N SER A 37 10.76 -9.39 6.98
CA SER A 37 10.11 -9.50 5.67
C SER A 37 8.58 -9.46 5.80
N GLY A 38 7.87 -9.42 4.68
CA GLY A 38 6.40 -9.52 4.61
C GLY A 38 5.85 -10.81 5.22
N ASP A 39 6.58 -11.92 5.05
CA ASP A 39 6.13 -13.26 5.47
C ASP A 39 6.62 -13.65 6.87
N ALA A 40 7.39 -12.77 7.53
CA ALA A 40 7.87 -13.00 8.88
C ALA A 40 6.68 -13.19 9.84
N ALA A 41 6.68 -14.33 10.53
CA ALA A 41 5.62 -14.70 11.47
C ALA A 41 5.62 -13.84 12.74
N GLU A 42 6.79 -13.38 13.16
CA GLU A 42 7.01 -12.60 14.37
C GLU A 42 7.86 -11.36 14.09
N PRO A 43 7.65 -10.24 14.82
CA PRO A 43 8.50 -9.08 14.70
C PRO A 43 9.88 -9.33 15.33
N TRP A 44 10.93 -8.74 14.76
CA TRP A 44 12.25 -8.73 15.41
C TRP A 44 12.35 -7.65 16.49
N ALA A 45 11.48 -6.63 16.44
CA ALA A 45 11.36 -5.61 17.47
C ALA A 45 9.92 -5.10 17.60
N THR A 46 9.53 -4.77 18.83
CA THR A 46 8.27 -4.09 19.15
C THR A 46 8.60 -2.83 19.92
N ILE A 47 8.15 -1.68 19.42
CA ILE A 47 8.37 -0.38 20.02
C ILE A 47 7.06 0.10 20.63
N GLU A 48 7.06 0.30 21.95
CA GLU A 48 5.91 0.85 22.66
C GLU A 48 5.85 2.38 22.51
N LEU A 49 4.67 2.89 22.19
CA LEU A 49 4.37 4.32 22.12
C LEU A 49 3.32 4.63 23.18
N ASP A 50 3.71 5.47 24.14
CA ASP A 50 2.87 5.99 25.21
C ASP A 50 2.42 7.44 24.92
N GLN A 51 1.84 8.11 25.91
CA GLN A 51 1.34 9.48 25.76
C GLN A 51 2.42 10.52 25.42
N GLN A 52 3.72 10.25 25.67
CA GLN A 52 4.80 11.16 25.28
C GLN A 52 5.02 11.16 23.76
N HIS A 53 4.59 10.09 23.09
CA HIS A 53 4.69 9.88 21.64
C HIS A 53 3.46 10.42 20.89
N ARG A 54 2.62 11.22 21.57
CA ARG A 54 1.34 11.69 21.04
C ARG A 54 1.29 13.22 20.98
N SER A 55 0.98 13.76 19.80
CA SER A 55 0.69 15.17 19.57
C SER A 55 -0.72 15.33 18.99
N GLY A 56 -1.67 15.78 19.80
CA GLY A 56 -3.10 15.78 19.41
C GLY A 56 -3.57 14.34 19.14
N ASP A 57 -4.06 14.07 17.94
CA ASP A 57 -4.52 12.73 17.53
C ASP A 57 -3.46 11.87 16.84
N HIS A 58 -2.23 12.38 16.74
CA HIS A 58 -1.13 11.75 16.01
C HIS A 58 -0.19 11.06 16.97
N TRP A 59 0.07 9.78 16.71
CA TRP A 59 1.09 8.97 17.39
C TRP A 59 2.31 8.89 16.52
N HIS A 60 3.49 9.14 17.08
CA HIS A 60 4.72 9.23 16.32
C HIS A 60 5.95 8.78 17.09
N VAL A 61 6.93 8.27 16.34
CA VAL A 61 8.25 7.89 16.86
C VAL A 61 9.27 7.97 15.73
N GLU A 62 10.50 8.35 16.04
CA GLU A 62 11.62 8.28 15.10
C GLU A 62 12.64 7.23 15.59
N LEU A 63 12.96 6.28 14.72
CA LEU A 63 13.90 5.21 14.98
C LEU A 63 15.17 5.42 14.16
N GLU A 64 16.31 5.45 14.85
CA GLU A 64 17.64 5.60 14.28
C GLU A 64 18.43 4.31 14.55
N GLY A 65 19.14 3.79 13.55
CA GLY A 65 19.92 2.56 13.66
C GLY A 65 19.07 1.28 13.73
N GLY A 66 19.65 0.19 14.24
CA GLY A 66 18.95 -1.07 14.45
C GLY A 66 18.47 -1.78 13.17
N GLY A 67 19.00 -1.42 11.99
CA GLY A 67 18.56 -1.98 10.71
C GLY A 67 17.23 -1.43 10.19
N VAL A 68 16.66 -0.40 10.83
CA VAL A 68 15.45 0.28 10.36
C VAL A 68 15.79 1.23 9.20
N GLY A 69 15.13 1.05 8.06
CA GLY A 69 15.38 1.83 6.85
C GLY A 69 14.39 1.50 5.74
N ILE A 70 14.70 1.90 4.50
CA ILE A 70 13.93 1.50 3.32
C ILE A 70 13.91 -0.04 3.23
N GLY A 71 12.73 -0.61 2.92
CA GLY A 71 12.50 -2.05 2.88
C GLY A 71 12.07 -2.67 4.21
N THR A 72 12.21 -1.96 5.34
CA THR A 72 11.71 -2.47 6.63
C THR A 72 10.21 -2.68 6.56
N CYS A 73 9.77 -3.90 6.88
CA CYS A 73 8.36 -4.25 7.00
C CYS A 73 7.85 -3.89 8.41
N TYR A 74 6.66 -3.32 8.52
CA TYR A 74 6.08 -2.89 9.79
C TYR A 74 4.56 -2.97 9.83
N GLY A 75 4.01 -2.90 11.04
CA GLY A 75 2.58 -2.73 11.29
C GLY A 75 2.33 -2.23 12.72
N TYR A 76 1.07 -2.03 13.06
CA TYR A 76 0.68 -1.50 14.37
C TYR A 76 -0.20 -2.47 15.15
N ARG A 77 -0.05 -2.50 16.47
CA ARG A 77 -1.13 -2.91 17.39
C ARG A 77 -1.63 -1.69 18.11
N VAL A 78 -2.94 -1.53 18.18
CA VAL A 78 -3.58 -0.34 18.73
C VAL A 78 -4.45 -0.74 19.91
N PHE A 79 -4.19 -0.11 21.05
CA PHE A 79 -4.88 -0.36 22.30
C PHE A 79 -5.87 0.77 22.54
N GLY A 80 -7.03 0.44 23.08
CA GLY A 80 -8.08 1.40 23.37
C GLY A 80 -9.30 0.73 24.00
N PRO A 81 -10.32 1.51 24.36
CA PRO A 81 -11.54 1.01 25.00
C PRO A 81 -12.34 0.08 24.08
N LEU A 82 -12.85 -1.03 24.62
CA LEU A 82 -13.79 -1.88 23.90
C LEU A 82 -15.21 -1.29 24.04
N HIS A 83 -15.72 -0.67 22.98
CA HIS A 83 -17.07 -0.10 22.96
C HIS A 83 -18.12 -1.16 22.55
N PRO A 84 -19.26 -1.28 23.28
CA PRO A 84 -20.35 -2.17 22.89
C PRO A 84 -20.93 -1.79 21.52
N GLY A 85 -21.07 -2.77 20.62
CA GLY A 85 -21.74 -2.58 19.32
C GLY A 85 -20.92 -1.83 18.25
N ALA A 86 -19.68 -1.43 18.54
CA ALA A 86 -18.80 -0.75 17.59
C ALA A 86 -17.68 -1.67 17.09
N HIS A 87 -17.12 -1.33 15.93
CA HIS A 87 -15.76 -1.71 15.56
C HIS A 87 -14.82 -1.24 16.69
N GLY A 88 -14.29 -2.18 17.46
CA GLY A 88 -13.53 -1.88 18.67
C GLY A 88 -12.04 -2.14 18.52
N PHE A 89 -11.25 -1.63 19.47
CA PHE A 89 -9.83 -1.93 19.57
C PHE A 89 -9.63 -3.43 19.87
N ASN A 90 -8.85 -4.10 19.04
CA ASN A 90 -8.45 -5.47 19.25
C ASN A 90 -6.92 -5.58 19.11
N PRO A 91 -6.17 -5.46 20.21
CA PRO A 91 -4.71 -5.47 20.17
C PRO A 91 -4.11 -6.83 19.78
N SER A 92 -4.91 -7.90 19.67
CA SER A 92 -4.43 -9.16 19.10
C SER A 92 -4.17 -9.08 17.59
N LYS A 93 -4.70 -8.04 16.92
CA LYS A 93 -4.58 -7.83 15.48
C LYS A 93 -3.44 -6.89 15.14
N LEU A 94 -2.55 -7.36 14.27
CA LEU A 94 -1.68 -6.49 13.49
C LEU A 94 -2.52 -5.74 12.47
N LEU A 95 -2.36 -4.42 12.46
CA LEU A 95 -3.00 -3.50 11.56
C LEU A 95 -1.97 -2.97 10.55
N LEU A 96 -2.40 -2.88 9.30
CA LEU A 96 -1.66 -2.20 8.24
C LEU A 96 -1.70 -0.69 8.47
N ASP A 97 -0.59 0.00 8.23
CA ASP A 97 -0.55 1.46 8.23
C ASP A 97 -1.44 2.01 7.09
N PRO A 98 -2.48 2.81 7.38
CA PRO A 98 -3.34 3.40 6.35
C PRO A 98 -2.59 4.27 5.33
N CYS A 99 -1.40 4.75 5.69
CA CYS A 99 -0.53 5.57 4.87
C CYS A 99 0.69 4.81 4.30
N ALA A 100 0.72 3.48 4.38
CA ALA A 100 1.76 2.65 3.76
C ALA A 100 1.76 2.82 2.24
N ARG A 101 2.92 3.17 1.69
CA ARG A 101 3.12 3.41 0.24
C ARG A 101 3.54 2.18 -0.55
N ALA A 102 3.85 1.10 0.16
CA ALA A 102 4.10 -0.23 -0.37
C ALA A 102 3.70 -1.25 0.70
N ILE A 103 3.32 -2.45 0.26
CA ILE A 103 2.76 -3.50 1.10
C ILE A 103 3.41 -4.83 0.74
N SER A 104 3.73 -5.62 1.76
CA SER A 104 4.26 -6.98 1.62
C SER A 104 3.44 -7.97 2.46
N GLY A 105 3.71 -9.27 2.31
CA GLY A 105 3.01 -10.36 2.99
C GLY A 105 1.73 -10.84 2.30
N TRP A 106 1.62 -10.63 0.98
CA TRP A 106 0.45 -11.04 0.19
C TRP A 106 0.30 -12.57 0.12
N ASP A 107 1.39 -13.31 0.08
CA ASP A 107 1.38 -14.79 0.01
C ASP A 107 0.90 -15.46 1.30
N VAL A 108 1.11 -14.80 2.45
CA VAL A 108 0.66 -15.29 3.76
C VAL A 108 -0.69 -14.70 4.19
N TYR A 109 -1.21 -13.72 3.46
CA TYR A 109 -2.40 -12.96 3.87
C TYR A 109 -3.65 -13.84 3.99
N GLN A 110 -4.37 -13.73 5.10
CA GLN A 110 -5.64 -14.43 5.32
C GLN A 110 -6.71 -13.46 5.84
N ARG A 111 -7.66 -13.05 4.98
CA ARG A 111 -8.76 -12.13 5.33
C ARG A 111 -9.56 -12.62 6.55
N SER A 112 -9.83 -13.91 6.62
CA SER A 112 -10.58 -14.53 7.73
C SER A 112 -9.89 -14.39 9.10
N ARG A 113 -8.56 -14.19 9.13
CA ARG A 113 -7.79 -13.99 10.38
C ARG A 113 -7.82 -12.54 10.87
N ALA A 114 -8.31 -11.60 10.07
CA ALA A 114 -8.47 -10.21 10.48
C ALA A 114 -9.50 -10.02 11.61
N ILE A 115 -10.38 -11.00 11.85
CA ILE A 115 -11.43 -10.96 12.88
C ILE A 115 -11.23 -12.00 13.99
N GLY A 116 -12.01 -11.88 15.08
CA GLY A 116 -11.96 -12.80 16.22
C GLY A 116 -10.77 -12.59 17.15
N ALA A 117 -10.55 -13.51 18.09
CA ALA A 117 -9.54 -13.35 19.14
C ALA A 117 -8.12 -13.79 18.73
N ILE A 118 -7.99 -14.72 17.79
CA ILE A 118 -6.70 -15.33 17.42
C ILE A 118 -5.80 -14.28 16.75
N PRO A 119 -4.52 -14.12 17.17
CA PRO A 119 -3.60 -13.19 16.52
C PRO A 119 -3.42 -13.48 15.02
N ASN A 120 -3.16 -12.44 14.23
CA ASN A 120 -2.96 -12.53 12.78
C ASN A 120 -1.55 -12.15 12.31
N THR A 121 -0.59 -11.91 13.22
CA THR A 121 0.76 -11.41 12.90
C THR A 121 1.44 -12.17 11.75
N SER A 122 1.27 -13.50 11.71
CA SER A 122 1.86 -14.40 10.72
C SER A 122 1.10 -14.49 9.39
N CYS A 123 -0.04 -13.83 9.26
CA CYS A 123 -0.93 -13.91 8.10
C CYS A 123 -1.62 -12.57 7.78
N SER A 124 -0.98 -11.47 8.17
CA SER A 124 -1.44 -10.10 7.94
C SER A 124 -0.47 -9.37 7.00
N LEU A 125 -1.03 -8.49 6.18
CA LEU A 125 -0.27 -7.54 5.38
C LEU A 125 0.58 -6.62 6.27
N LYS A 126 1.76 -6.27 5.76
CA LYS A 126 2.72 -5.38 6.43
C LYS A 126 3.03 -4.20 5.52
N GLY A 127 3.07 -3.00 6.10
CA GLY A 127 3.56 -1.81 5.39
C GLY A 127 5.06 -1.93 5.16
N VAL A 128 5.56 -1.35 4.08
CA VAL A 128 7.00 -1.31 3.79
C VAL A 128 7.45 0.15 3.83
N VAL A 129 8.56 0.41 4.53
CA VAL A 129 9.18 1.74 4.50
C VAL A 129 9.74 1.98 3.10
N THR A 130 9.30 3.05 2.45
CA THR A 130 9.75 3.43 1.11
C THR A 130 10.45 4.79 1.13
N GLU A 131 11.12 5.12 0.02
CA GLU A 131 11.38 6.51 -0.31
C GLU A 131 10.06 7.31 -0.42
N ARG A 132 10.15 8.65 -0.34
CA ARG A 132 9.00 9.57 -0.42
C ARG A 132 9.22 10.71 -1.43
N GLU A 133 10.09 10.50 -2.40
CA GLU A 133 10.38 11.43 -3.47
C GLU A 133 9.11 11.75 -4.25
N ARG A 134 8.96 13.05 -4.56
CA ARG A 134 7.86 13.54 -5.38
C ARG A 134 8.13 13.22 -6.84
N PHE A 135 7.05 13.00 -7.59
CA PHE A 135 7.15 12.88 -9.03
C PHE A 135 7.53 14.22 -9.67
N ASP A 136 8.45 14.20 -10.63
CA ASP A 136 8.90 15.39 -11.37
C ASP A 136 7.97 15.68 -12.56
N PHE A 137 6.90 16.44 -12.29
CA PHE A 137 5.99 16.92 -13.34
C PHE A 137 6.64 17.93 -14.31
N GLY A 138 7.84 18.43 -14.02
CA GLY A 138 8.61 19.25 -14.95
C GLY A 138 9.24 18.40 -16.06
N ALA A 139 9.79 17.25 -15.70
CA ALA A 139 10.34 16.28 -16.65
C ALA A 139 9.25 15.51 -17.42
N ALA A 140 8.11 15.23 -16.78
CA ALA A 140 6.96 14.54 -17.37
C ALA A 140 5.68 15.40 -17.25
N PRO A 141 5.47 16.36 -18.17
CA PRO A 141 4.33 17.26 -18.08
C PRO A 141 3.01 16.55 -18.42
N ARG A 142 1.99 16.78 -17.58
CA ARG A 142 0.67 16.20 -17.77
C ARG A 142 0.03 16.63 -19.09
N PRO A 143 -0.59 15.72 -19.86
CA PRO A 143 -1.45 16.09 -20.98
C PRO A 143 -2.62 16.97 -20.49
N ARG A 144 -2.87 18.09 -21.18
CA ARG A 144 -3.93 19.05 -20.81
C ARG A 144 -5.03 19.09 -21.87
N HIS A 145 -5.61 17.93 -22.19
CA HIS A 145 -6.76 17.85 -23.08
C HIS A 145 -7.93 18.65 -22.49
N SER A 146 -8.58 19.49 -23.30
CA SER A 146 -9.81 20.16 -22.87
C SER A 146 -10.95 19.15 -22.78
N TRP A 147 -11.88 19.35 -21.87
CA TRP A 147 -13.04 18.46 -21.71
C TRP A 147 -13.84 18.25 -23.00
N GLN A 148 -13.92 19.24 -23.90
CA GLN A 148 -14.62 19.07 -25.18
C GLN A 148 -13.91 18.11 -26.15
N ARG A 149 -12.62 17.85 -25.94
CA ARG A 149 -11.80 16.94 -26.73
C ARG A 149 -11.57 15.61 -26.02
N THR A 150 -12.05 15.47 -24.78
CA THR A 150 -11.80 14.28 -23.97
C THR A 150 -12.65 13.11 -24.48
N VAL A 151 -11.96 12.02 -24.81
CA VAL A 151 -12.56 10.69 -25.03
C VAL A 151 -11.97 9.76 -23.99
N ILE A 152 -12.81 9.34 -23.04
CA ILE A 152 -12.44 8.46 -21.94
C ILE A 152 -12.53 7.01 -22.40
N TYR A 153 -11.51 6.22 -22.11
CA TYR A 153 -11.48 4.79 -22.31
C TYR A 153 -11.25 4.09 -20.97
N GLU A 154 -12.31 3.48 -20.43
CA GLU A 154 -12.24 2.70 -19.20
C GLU A 154 -11.56 1.35 -19.49
N LEU A 155 -10.52 1.00 -18.73
CA LEU A 155 -9.87 -0.30 -18.86
C LEU A 155 -9.42 -0.88 -17.52
N HIS A 156 -9.35 -2.21 -17.48
CA HIS A 156 -8.78 -2.97 -16.39
C HIS A 156 -7.32 -3.32 -16.71
N VAL A 157 -6.35 -2.90 -15.87
CA VAL A 157 -4.90 -3.11 -16.08
C VAL A 157 -4.57 -4.57 -16.44
N GLY A 158 -4.98 -5.50 -15.59
CA GLY A 158 -4.85 -6.94 -15.83
C GLY A 158 -5.57 -7.43 -17.10
N GLY A 159 -6.90 -7.33 -17.14
CA GLY A 159 -7.72 -7.89 -18.21
C GLY A 159 -7.38 -7.37 -19.61
N PHE A 160 -6.89 -6.13 -19.75
CA PHE A 160 -6.64 -5.52 -21.06
C PHE A 160 -5.53 -6.22 -21.86
N THR A 161 -4.51 -6.77 -21.19
CA THR A 161 -3.32 -7.32 -21.87
C THR A 161 -2.97 -8.77 -21.48
N LYS A 162 -3.73 -9.40 -20.57
CA LYS A 162 -3.51 -10.79 -20.12
C LYS A 162 -3.83 -11.87 -21.18
N GLY A 163 -4.62 -11.55 -22.19
CA GLY A 163 -5.10 -12.52 -23.18
C GLY A 163 -3.99 -13.13 -24.05
N GLU A 164 -4.22 -14.37 -24.49
CA GLU A 164 -3.39 -15.01 -25.53
C GLU A 164 -3.43 -14.17 -26.82
N GLY A 165 -2.26 -13.97 -27.45
CA GLY A 165 -2.14 -13.12 -28.64
C GLY A 165 -2.00 -11.62 -28.35
N SER A 166 -1.99 -11.20 -27.08
CA SER A 166 -1.62 -9.82 -26.71
C SER A 166 -0.24 -9.46 -27.28
N PRO A 167 -0.09 -8.29 -27.96
CA PRO A 167 1.18 -7.85 -28.54
C PRO A 167 2.18 -7.37 -27.48
N VAL A 168 1.75 -7.29 -26.21
CA VAL A 168 2.59 -6.96 -25.06
C VAL A 168 3.54 -8.11 -24.74
N SER A 169 4.76 -7.76 -24.39
CA SER A 169 5.82 -8.67 -23.96
C SER A 169 5.33 -9.60 -22.85
N PRO A 170 5.58 -10.94 -22.92
CA PRO A 170 5.00 -11.91 -22.00
C PRO A 170 5.14 -11.56 -20.50
N GLU A 171 6.28 -11.02 -20.11
CA GLU A 171 6.64 -10.58 -18.76
C GLU A 171 5.84 -9.36 -18.26
N HIS A 172 5.26 -8.57 -19.16
CA HIS A 172 4.52 -7.34 -18.84
C HIS A 172 3.00 -7.51 -19.01
N ARG A 173 2.53 -8.68 -19.45
CA ARG A 173 1.09 -8.92 -19.64
C ARG A 173 0.33 -8.78 -18.33
N GLY A 174 -0.68 -7.93 -18.34
CA GLY A 174 -1.54 -7.65 -17.19
C GLY A 174 -0.96 -6.69 -16.16
N THR A 175 0.13 -5.98 -16.48
CA THR A 175 0.79 -5.04 -15.57
C THR A 175 0.69 -3.60 -16.04
N LEU A 176 1.04 -2.66 -15.17
CA LEU A 176 1.13 -1.23 -15.50
C LEU A 176 2.15 -0.97 -16.63
N LEU A 177 3.29 -1.68 -16.62
CA LEU A 177 4.29 -1.57 -17.68
C LEU A 177 3.77 -2.12 -19.01
N GLY A 178 2.96 -3.18 -18.97
CA GLY A 178 2.30 -3.70 -20.17
C GLY A 178 1.34 -2.69 -20.80
N LEU A 179 0.68 -1.85 -20.02
CA LEU A 179 -0.15 -0.77 -20.57
C LEU A 179 0.65 0.24 -21.38
N ILE A 180 1.91 0.52 -21.01
CA ILE A 180 2.78 1.42 -21.76
C ILE A 180 3.01 0.89 -23.19
N GLU A 181 3.20 -0.42 -23.34
CA GLU A 181 3.36 -1.07 -24.65
C GLU A 181 2.10 -0.97 -25.53
N THR A 182 0.92 -0.77 -24.93
CA THR A 182 -0.35 -0.58 -25.67
C THR A 182 -0.61 0.86 -26.11
N ILE A 183 0.19 1.83 -25.67
CA ILE A 183 0.00 3.25 -26.01
C ILE A 183 -0.10 3.50 -27.53
N PRO A 184 0.74 2.90 -28.41
CA PRO A 184 0.60 3.09 -29.85
C PRO A 184 -0.79 2.71 -30.38
N TYR A 185 -1.33 1.58 -29.93
CA TYR A 185 -2.69 1.13 -30.28
C TYR A 185 -3.76 2.11 -29.78
N LEU A 186 -3.67 2.55 -28.51
CA LEU A 186 -4.62 3.49 -27.94
C LEU A 186 -4.59 4.86 -28.65
N LYS A 187 -3.41 5.29 -29.12
CA LYS A 187 -3.26 6.50 -29.94
C LYS A 187 -3.88 6.33 -31.32
N GLU A 188 -3.74 5.17 -31.96
CA GLU A 188 -4.39 4.86 -33.23
C GLU A 188 -5.92 4.82 -33.09
N LEU A 189 -6.43 4.26 -31.98
CA LEU A 189 -7.85 4.25 -31.64
C LEU A 189 -8.43 5.66 -31.46
N GLY A 190 -7.58 6.65 -31.12
CA GLY A 190 -7.96 8.06 -31.02
C GLY A 190 -8.51 8.48 -29.65
N ILE A 191 -8.29 7.68 -28.60
CA ILE A 191 -8.67 8.04 -27.23
C ILE A 191 -7.69 9.08 -26.66
N THR A 192 -8.14 9.88 -25.69
CA THR A 192 -7.29 10.92 -25.07
C THR A 192 -7.00 10.68 -23.61
N THR A 193 -7.83 9.88 -22.94
CA THR A 193 -7.78 9.69 -21.50
C THR A 193 -8.11 8.25 -21.17
N ILE A 194 -7.22 7.61 -20.42
CA ILE A 194 -7.44 6.26 -19.90
C ILE A 194 -8.00 6.41 -18.49
N GLU A 195 -9.14 5.78 -18.23
CA GLU A 195 -9.70 5.64 -16.89
C GLU A 195 -9.43 4.20 -16.42
N LEU A 196 -8.58 4.05 -15.42
CA LEU A 196 -8.25 2.74 -14.89
C LEU A 196 -9.30 2.33 -13.85
N LEU A 197 -9.74 1.08 -13.91
CA LEU A 197 -10.33 0.42 -12.75
C LEU A 197 -9.34 0.47 -11.55
N PRO A 198 -9.82 0.25 -10.30
CA PRO A 198 -9.00 0.40 -9.09
C PRO A 198 -7.59 -0.20 -9.20
N VAL A 199 -6.57 0.66 -9.09
CA VAL A 199 -5.14 0.27 -9.09
C VAL A 199 -4.50 0.32 -7.71
N MET A 200 -5.24 0.83 -6.72
CA MET A 200 -4.82 0.86 -5.32
C MET A 200 -4.89 -0.56 -4.76
N ALA A 201 -3.99 -0.92 -3.86
CA ALA A 201 -3.96 -2.24 -3.23
C ALA A 201 -5.32 -2.58 -2.61
N PHE A 202 -5.88 -3.71 -3.04
CA PHE A 202 -7.19 -4.19 -2.61
C PHE A 202 -7.12 -5.63 -2.12
N ASP A 203 -8.16 -6.08 -1.42
CA ASP A 203 -8.24 -7.45 -0.94
C ASP A 203 -8.68 -8.40 -2.08
N PRO A 204 -7.81 -9.31 -2.54
CA PRO A 204 -8.18 -10.29 -3.58
C PRO A 204 -9.15 -11.36 -3.06
N GLN A 205 -9.23 -11.58 -1.74
CA GLN A 205 -10.11 -12.55 -1.08
C GLN A 205 -11.51 -12.00 -0.80
N ASP A 206 -11.78 -10.72 -1.08
CA ASP A 206 -13.12 -10.14 -0.96
C ASP A 206 -14.01 -10.51 -2.16
N ALA A 207 -14.26 -11.81 -2.29
CA ALA A 207 -15.06 -12.41 -3.34
C ALA A 207 -15.76 -13.68 -2.81
N PRO A 208 -16.81 -14.16 -3.48
CA PRO A 208 -17.41 -15.46 -3.17
C PRO A 208 -16.39 -16.60 -3.24
N GLY A 209 -16.65 -17.70 -2.51
CA GLY A 209 -15.75 -18.85 -2.46
C GLY A 209 -15.33 -19.38 -3.84
N GLY A 210 -14.04 -19.62 -4.02
CA GLY A 210 -13.44 -20.09 -5.28
C GLY A 210 -13.23 -19.00 -6.34
N ARG A 211 -13.49 -17.72 -6.02
CA ARG A 211 -13.23 -16.57 -6.89
C ARG A 211 -12.23 -15.62 -6.25
N HIS A 212 -11.70 -14.72 -7.06
CA HIS A 212 -10.89 -13.59 -6.63
C HIS A 212 -11.59 -12.29 -6.99
N ASN A 213 -11.33 -11.24 -6.22
CA ASN A 213 -11.80 -9.90 -6.55
C ASN A 213 -11.05 -9.40 -7.79
N HIS A 214 -11.69 -9.50 -8.96
CA HIS A 214 -11.09 -9.07 -10.22
C HIS A 214 -11.04 -7.54 -10.33
N TRP A 215 -12.16 -6.87 -10.05
CA TRP A 215 -12.29 -5.42 -10.29
C TRP A 215 -11.52 -4.55 -9.31
N GLY A 216 -11.27 -5.02 -8.09
CA GLY A 216 -10.48 -4.29 -7.11
C GLY A 216 -11.22 -3.24 -6.28
N TYR A 217 -12.55 -3.19 -6.33
CA TYR A 217 -13.39 -2.29 -5.50
C TYR A 217 -13.50 -2.76 -4.03
N SER A 218 -12.36 -3.09 -3.40
CA SER A 218 -12.25 -3.39 -1.97
C SER A 218 -10.85 -3.01 -1.44
N PRO A 219 -10.51 -1.71 -1.44
CA PRO A 219 -9.15 -1.26 -1.14
C PRO A 219 -8.76 -1.54 0.31
N VAL A 220 -7.53 -2.02 0.51
CA VAL A 220 -6.88 -2.15 1.82
C VAL A 220 -5.86 -1.03 2.07
N SER A 221 -5.45 -0.32 1.02
CA SER A 221 -4.64 0.90 1.11
C SER A 221 -5.02 1.87 0.00
N TRP A 222 -4.93 3.16 0.28
CA TRP A 222 -5.11 4.25 -0.69
C TRP A 222 -3.78 4.79 -1.24
N MET A 223 -2.66 4.31 -0.70
CA MET A 223 -1.33 4.89 -0.94
C MET A 223 -0.37 3.93 -1.64
N ALA A 224 -0.73 2.65 -1.74
CA ALA A 224 0.07 1.60 -2.38
C ALA A 224 -0.63 1.08 -3.64
N PRO A 225 0.11 0.85 -4.74
CA PRO A 225 -0.41 0.13 -5.91
C PRO A 225 -0.69 -1.34 -5.59
N HIS A 226 -1.63 -1.96 -6.30
CA HIS A 226 -1.94 -3.39 -6.15
C HIS A 226 -0.83 -4.27 -6.76
N PRO A 227 -0.30 -5.27 -6.02
CA PRO A 227 0.85 -6.07 -6.47
C PRO A 227 0.60 -6.86 -7.75
N ASP A 228 -0.63 -7.33 -8.02
CA ASP A 228 -0.92 -8.14 -9.22
C ASP A 228 -0.82 -7.34 -10.53
N TYR A 229 -0.66 -6.01 -10.43
CA TYR A 229 -0.47 -5.13 -11.58
C TYR A 229 0.98 -4.67 -11.74
N LEU A 230 1.90 -5.20 -10.94
CA LEU A 230 3.32 -4.91 -11.00
C LEU A 230 4.07 -6.04 -11.70
N VAL A 231 5.23 -5.69 -12.25
CA VAL A 231 6.24 -6.65 -12.70
C VAL A 231 7.15 -6.98 -11.51
N GLY A 232 7.31 -8.26 -11.20
CA GLY A 232 8.11 -8.72 -10.07
C GLY A 232 7.40 -8.64 -8.72
N ASP A 233 8.10 -9.07 -7.67
CA ASP A 233 7.59 -9.23 -6.30
C ASP A 233 8.16 -8.19 -5.31
N ASP A 234 9.08 -7.34 -5.75
CA ASP A 234 9.69 -6.31 -4.92
C ASP A 234 8.71 -5.14 -4.66
N PRO A 235 8.20 -4.97 -3.43
CA PRO A 235 7.26 -3.91 -3.11
C PRO A 235 7.85 -2.50 -3.28
N LEU A 236 9.18 -2.36 -3.30
CA LEU A 236 9.84 -1.06 -3.48
C LEU A 236 9.74 -0.55 -4.93
N GLN A 237 9.50 -1.44 -5.90
CA GLN A 237 9.36 -1.06 -7.31
C GLN A 237 7.96 -0.55 -7.67
N ALA A 238 6.97 -0.81 -6.81
CA ALA A 238 5.56 -0.48 -7.07
C ALA A 238 5.36 0.98 -7.48
N ARG A 239 5.97 1.91 -6.74
CA ARG A 239 5.85 3.33 -7.01
C ARG A 239 6.52 3.71 -8.33
N GLU A 240 7.67 3.15 -8.62
CA GLU A 240 8.42 3.46 -9.83
C GLU A 240 7.67 3.00 -11.09
N GLN A 241 7.06 1.82 -11.06
CA GLN A 241 6.24 1.35 -12.19
C GLN A 241 5.01 2.22 -12.41
N VAL A 242 4.38 2.72 -11.33
CA VAL A 242 3.34 3.75 -11.48
C VAL A 242 3.91 5.02 -12.10
N ARG A 243 5.08 5.50 -11.63
CA ARG A 243 5.72 6.70 -12.19
C ARG A 243 6.04 6.55 -13.68
N GLN A 244 6.41 5.36 -14.15
CA GLN A 244 6.69 5.13 -15.57
C GLN A 244 5.43 5.19 -16.45
N LEU A 245 4.26 4.89 -15.88
CA LEU A 245 2.99 4.95 -16.59
C LEU A 245 2.44 6.39 -16.76
N VAL A 246 2.70 7.29 -15.79
CA VAL A 246 2.21 8.69 -15.78
C VAL A 246 3.18 9.67 -16.40
#